data_AF-A0A8X7SII2-F1
#
_entry.id   AF-A0A8X7SII2-F1
#
_cell.length_a   1.000
_cell.length_b   1.000
_cell.length_c   1.000
_cell.angle_alpha   90.00
_cell.angle_beta   90.00
_cell.angle_gamma   90.00
#
_symmetry.space_group_name_H-M   'P 1'
#
loop_
_entity.id
_entity.type
_entity.pdbx_description
1 polymer ?
#
loop_
_entity_poly.entity_id
_entity_poly.type
_entity_poly.pdbx_seq_one_letter_code
_entity_poly.pdbx_strand_id
1 'polypeptide(L)'
;MKDRPDFPVPVILDRIYKLVDDPSTDSIISWSKSNKGFVIRNQEKLIRRKIYKRFFCSSFKTFISRLKHYVSFVFAKDYLQF
;
A
#
# COMPACT_ATOMS: atom_id res chain seq x y z
N MET A 1 20.85 -3.42 -1.51
CA MET A 1 19.47 -3.32 -2.07
C MET A 1 18.52 -2.73 -1.04
N LYS A 2 18.59 -1.41 -0.88
CA LYS A 2 17.51 -0.56 -0.35
C LYS A 2 17.85 0.85 -0.80
N ASP A 3 17.96 1.03 -2.12
CA ASP A 3 18.08 2.35 -2.74
C ASP A 3 16.72 3.01 -2.64
N ARG A 4 16.41 3.47 -1.42
CA ARG A 4 15.33 4.42 -1.18
C ARG A 4 15.74 5.69 -1.93
N PRO A 5 14.85 6.31 -2.72
CA PRO A 5 15.18 7.58 -3.34
C PRO A 5 15.58 8.58 -2.26
N ASP A 6 16.74 9.23 -2.42
CA ASP A 6 17.33 10.22 -1.49
C ASP A 6 16.50 11.51 -1.35
N PHE A 7 15.35 11.59 -2.03
CA PHE A 7 14.40 12.69 -1.89
C PHE A 7 13.66 12.61 -0.55
N PRO A 8 13.20 13.73 0.02
CA PRO A 8 12.27 13.69 1.15
C PRO A 8 11.01 12.96 0.69
N VAL A 9 10.99 11.66 0.96
CA VAL A 9 9.86 10.78 0.71
C VAL A 9 8.69 11.44 1.43
N PRO A 10 7.63 11.89 0.72
CA PRO A 10 6.47 12.48 1.37
C PRO A 10 6.08 11.64 2.57
N VAL A 11 5.85 12.25 3.73
CA VAL A 11 5.63 11.55 5.03
C VAL A 11 4.62 10.40 4.92
N ILE A 12 3.69 10.51 3.98
CA ILE A 12 2.73 9.46 3.66
C ILE A 12 3.36 8.17 3.10
N LEU A 13 4.36 8.27 2.23
CA LEU A 13 5.03 7.13 1.61
C LEU A 13 5.91 6.37 2.58
N ASP A 14 6.70 7.05 3.42
CA ASP A 14 7.50 6.38 4.46
C ASP A 14 6.61 5.53 5.39
N ARG A 15 5.47 6.08 5.78
CA ARG A 15 4.48 5.35 6.58
C ARG A 15 3.92 4.15 5.81
N ILE A 16 3.59 4.30 4.52
CA ILE A 16 3.03 3.21 3.72
C ILE A 16 4.06 2.10 3.55
N TYR A 17 5.32 2.42 3.26
CA TYR A 17 6.39 1.42 3.20
C TYR A 17 6.56 0.68 4.53
N LYS A 18 6.52 1.40 5.67
CA LYS A 18 6.53 0.76 7.00
C LYS A 18 5.35 -0.17 7.23
N LEU A 19 4.16 0.17 6.72
CA LEU A 19 3.01 -0.72 6.79
C LEU A 19 3.26 -1.98 5.95
N VAL A 20 3.70 -1.83 4.71
CA VAL A 20 3.89 -2.96 3.78
C VAL A 20 5.09 -3.83 4.19
N ASP A 21 6.09 -3.26 4.86
CA ASP A 21 7.24 -3.98 5.45
C ASP A 21 6.86 -4.76 6.73
N ASP A 22 5.69 -4.54 7.34
CA ASP A 22 5.21 -5.26 8.53
C ASP A 22 4.52 -6.58 8.14
N PRO A 23 5.12 -7.76 8.43
CA PRO A 23 4.57 -9.06 8.05
C PRO A 23 3.20 -9.36 8.68
N SER A 24 2.86 -8.71 9.80
CA SER A 24 1.52 -8.88 10.42
C SER A 24 0.40 -8.33 9.53
N THR A 25 0.74 -7.47 8.58
CA THR A 25 -0.20 -6.84 7.64
C THR A 25 -0.27 -7.52 6.28
N ASP A 26 0.56 -8.54 6.04
CA ASP A 26 0.64 -9.25 4.75
C ASP A 26 -0.73 -9.76 4.28
N SER A 27 -1.59 -10.21 5.20
CA SER A 27 -2.96 -10.65 4.87
C SER A 27 -3.87 -9.53 4.33
N ILE A 28 -3.42 -8.28 4.32
CA ILE A 28 -4.18 -7.08 3.94
C ILE A 28 -3.51 -6.35 2.78
N ILE A 29 -2.22 -6.05 2.91
CA ILE A 29 -1.39 -5.37 1.91
C ILE A 29 0.04 -5.88 2.01
N SER A 30 0.75 -5.94 0.89
CA SER A 30 2.10 -6.53 0.82
C SER A 30 2.85 -6.06 -0.41
N TRP A 31 4.15 -6.33 -0.46
CA TRP A 31 4.94 -6.18 -1.68
C TRP A 31 4.48 -7.16 -2.76
N SER A 32 4.53 -6.71 -4.01
CA SER A 32 4.45 -7.59 -5.17
C SER A 32 5.68 -8.51 -5.21
N LYS A 33 5.59 -9.65 -5.90
CA LYS A 33 6.73 -10.57 -6.06
C LYS A 33 7.97 -9.92 -6.67
N SER A 34 7.79 -8.87 -7.47
CA SER A 34 8.88 -8.11 -8.09
C SER A 34 9.41 -6.99 -7.21
N ASN A 35 8.85 -6.76 -6.01
CA ASN A 35 9.16 -5.65 -5.10
C ASN A 35 9.05 -4.25 -5.74
N LYS A 36 8.30 -4.13 -6.85
CA LYS A 36 8.10 -2.88 -7.61
C LYS A 36 6.73 -2.22 -7.37
N GLY A 37 5.89 -2.82 -6.54
CA GLY A 37 4.55 -2.33 -6.27
C GLY A 37 3.90 -3.03 -5.09
N PHE A 38 2.65 -2.64 -4.80
CA PHE A 38 1.88 -3.20 -3.70
C PHE A 38 0.75 -4.11 -4.20
N VAL A 39 0.46 -5.15 -3.44
CA VAL A 39 -0.69 -6.03 -3.64
C VAL A 39 -1.66 -5.83 -2.48
N ILE A 40 -2.85 -5.34 -2.77
CA ILE A 40 -3.94 -5.23 -1.78
C ILE A 40 -4.64 -6.59 -1.72
N ARG A 41 -4.28 -7.40 -0.72
CA ARG A 41 -4.78 -8.77 -0.52
C ARG A 41 -6.21 -8.81 0.02
N ASN A 42 -6.58 -7.87 0.89
CA ASN A 42 -7.93 -7.80 1.45
C ASN A 42 -8.40 -6.36 1.62
N GLN A 43 -9.13 -5.87 0.60
CA GLN A 43 -9.67 -4.51 0.56
C GLN A 43 -10.65 -4.25 1.71
N GLU A 44 -11.53 -5.20 2.02
CA GLU A 44 -12.53 -5.04 3.08
C GLU A 44 -11.88 -4.89 4.45
N LYS A 45 -10.88 -5.71 4.77
CA LYS A 45 -10.14 -5.66 6.03
C LYS A 45 -9.32 -4.37 6.16
N LEU A 46 -8.78 -3.85 5.04
CA LEU A 46 -8.11 -2.54 4.98
C LEU A 46 -9.08 -1.40 5.36
N ILE A 47 -10.29 -1.42 4.81
CA ILE A 47 -11.34 -0.43 5.08
C ILE A 47 -11.86 -0.58 6.52
N ARG A 48 -12.25 -1.79 6.94
CA ARG A 48 -12.81 -2.09 8.27
C ARG A 48 -11.84 -1.72 9.40
N ARG A 49 -10.56 -2.06 9.26
CA ARG A 49 -9.51 -1.69 10.24
C ARG A 49 -9.07 -0.23 10.15
N LYS A 50 -9.62 0.55 9.21
CA LYS A 50 -9.27 1.96 8.96
C LYS A 50 -7.76 2.18 8.80
N ILE A 51 -7.05 1.20 8.24
CA ILE A 51 -5.59 1.25 8.10
C ILE A 51 -5.17 2.48 7.26
N TYR A 52 -5.99 2.83 6.26
CA TYR A 52 -5.81 4.03 5.45
C TYR A 52 -5.73 5.35 6.26
N LYS A 53 -6.33 5.40 7.47
CA LYS A 53 -6.29 6.60 8.33
C LYS A 53 -4.92 6.85 8.97
N ARG A 54 -4.06 5.82 9.10
CA ARG A 54 -2.67 5.99 9.60
C ARG A 54 -1.81 6.88 8.69
N PHE A 55 -2.32 7.17 7.49
CA PHE A 55 -1.67 7.95 6.42
C PHE A 55 -2.27 9.35 6.24
N PHE A 56 -3.04 9.85 7.21
CA PHE A 56 -3.72 11.16 7.13
C PHE A 56 -4.63 11.30 5.90
N CYS A 57 -5.15 10.18 5.39
CA CYS A 57 -6.17 10.17 4.34
C CYS A 57 -7.55 10.17 4.99
N SER A 58 -8.39 11.14 4.62
CA SER A 58 -9.77 11.25 5.10
C SER A 58 -10.66 10.12 4.58
N SER A 59 -10.35 9.58 3.39
CA SER A 59 -11.11 8.50 2.76
C SER A 59 -10.20 7.44 2.11
N PHE A 60 -10.75 6.25 1.90
CA PHE A 60 -10.10 5.19 1.13
C PHE A 60 -9.82 5.62 -0.32
N LYS A 61 -10.71 6.41 -0.94
CA LYS A 61 -10.53 6.95 -2.30
C LYS A 61 -9.31 7.88 -2.38
N THR A 62 -9.14 8.77 -1.40
CA THR A 62 -7.97 9.65 -1.30
C THR A 62 -6.68 8.86 -1.10
N PHE A 63 -6.73 7.80 -0.29
CA PHE A 63 -5.60 6.89 -0.10
C PHE A 63 -5.18 6.21 -1.42
N ILE A 64 -6.14 5.63 -2.15
CA ILE A 64 -5.88 5.01 -3.46
C ILE A 64 -5.34 6.03 -4.47
N SER A 65 -5.93 7.22 -4.55
CA SER A 65 -5.45 8.27 -5.46
C SER A 65 -4.00 8.65 -5.15
N ARG A 66 -3.66 8.84 -3.87
CA ARG A 66 -2.29 9.16 -3.46
C ARG A 66 -1.34 8.01 -3.81
N LEU A 67 -1.71 6.75 -3.57
CA LEU A 67 -0.91 5.60 -3.97
C LEU A 67 -0.60 5.61 -5.47
N LYS A 68 -1.60 5.85 -6.34
CA LYS A 68 -1.42 5.86 -7.81
C LYS A 68 -0.34 6.83 -8.29
N HIS A 69 -0.10 7.93 -7.57
CA HIS A 69 0.91 8.93 -7.95
C HIS A 69 2.35 8.49 -7.68
N TYR A 70 2.55 7.50 -6.80
CA TYR A 70 3.87 7.17 -6.29
C TYR A 70 4.27 5.71 -6.52
N VAL A 71 3.30 4.80 -6.62
CA VAL A 71 3.59 3.37 -6.70
C VAL A 71 2.53 2.64 -7.52
N SER A 72 2.97 1.60 -8.23
CA SER A 72 2.05 0.66 -8.84
C SER A 72 1.38 -0.20 -7.77
N PHE A 73 0.08 -0.48 -7.93
CA PHE A 73 -0.59 -1.46 -7.08
C PHE A 73 -1.67 -2.21 -7.84
N VAL A 74 -2.03 -3.37 -7.29
CA VAL A 74 -3.02 -4.29 -7.84
C VAL A 74 -3.88 -4.85 -6.71
N PHE A 75 -5.16 -5.10 -6.96
CA PHE A 75 -5.98 -5.84 -5.99
C PHE A 75 -5.81 -7.34 -6.24
N ALA A 76 -5.66 -8.13 -5.18
CA ALA A 76 -5.54 -9.58 -5.31
C ALA A 76 -6.76 -10.23 -5.98
N LYS A 77 -7.94 -9.61 -5.89
CA LYS A 77 -9.14 -10.06 -6.62
C LYS A 77 -8.99 -9.95 -8.14
N ASP A 78 -8.17 -9.01 -8.63
CA ASP A 78 -7.90 -8.83 -10.06
C ASP A 78 -6.86 -9.84 -10.57
N TYR A 79 -6.18 -10.58 -9.66
CA TYR A 79 -5.29 -11.70 -10.03
C TYR A 79 -6.03 -12.99 -10.38
N LEU A 80 -7.28 -13.16 -9.94
CA LEU A 80 -8.06 -14.40 -10.15
C LEU A 80 -9.03 -14.28 -11.34
N GLN A 81 -8.87 -13.26 -12.20
CA GLN A 81 -9.63 -13.12 -13.45
C GLN A 81 -8.85 -13.58 -14.70
N PHE A 82 -7.70 -14.24 -14.53
CA PHE A 82 -7.00 -14.97 -15.59
C PHE A 82 -6.55 -16.34 -15.09
#